data_AF-A0A4Y7KFX4-F1
#
_entry.id   AF-A0A4Y7KFX4-F1
#
_cell.length_a   1.000
_cell.length_b   1.000
_cell.length_c   1.000
_cell.angle_alpha   90.00
_cell.angle_beta   90.00
_cell.angle_gamma   90.00
#
_symmetry.space_group_name_H-M   'P 1'
#
loop_
_entity.id
_entity.type
_entity.pdbx_description
1 polymer ?
#
loop_
_entity_poly.entity_id
_entity_poly.type
_entity_poly.pdbx_seq_one_letter_code
_entity_poly.pdbx_strand_id
1 'polypeptide(L)'
;MNGARIKTWHGGQGECHSVSFKHSNFTNVMNPLLIDQHYFAESAKETSAVKISNITYENLHGTTNILTPSAINLGCSRLVSCTGLYFNNIFFTPARNSVKLKSTCINAKGKTWGRIEPPLSCLNH
;
A
#
# COMPACT_ATOMS: atom_id res chain seq x y z
N MET A 1 10.29 -7.24 -8.09
CA MET A 1 10.69 -6.67 -6.79
C MET A 1 9.68 -5.62 -6.37
N ASN A 2 9.52 -5.31 -5.08
CA ASN A 2 8.57 -4.30 -4.58
C ASN A 2 9.30 -2.98 -4.27
N GLY A 3 8.55 -1.87 -4.21
CA GLY A 3 9.01 -0.57 -3.74
C GLY A 3 8.89 -0.45 -2.22
N ALA A 4 8.14 0.54 -1.74
CA ALA A 4 7.85 0.70 -0.33
C ALA A 4 6.87 -0.39 0.15
N ARG A 5 7.32 -1.20 1.11
CA ARG A 5 6.55 -2.35 1.60
C ARG A 5 6.52 -2.41 3.12
N ILE A 6 5.32 -2.51 3.68
CA ILE A 6 5.08 -2.95 5.05
C ILE A 6 4.45 -4.34 4.98
N LYS A 7 5.00 -5.31 5.72
CA LYS A 7 4.44 -6.65 5.84
C LYS A 7 4.38 -7.08 7.29
N THR A 8 3.28 -7.69 7.71
CA THR A 8 3.11 -8.23 9.05
C THR A 8 2.54 -9.64 8.96
N TRP A 9 2.96 -10.51 9.87
CA TRP A 9 2.44 -11.87 9.96
C TRP A 9 0.93 -11.87 10.21
N HIS A 10 0.21 -12.77 9.53
CA HIS A 10 -1.20 -13.02 9.80
C HIS A 10 -1.37 -13.46 11.26
N GLY A 11 -2.33 -12.90 11.99
CA GLY A 11 -2.50 -13.19 13.42
C GLY A 11 -1.47 -12.50 14.34
N GLY A 12 -0.52 -11.74 13.79
CA GLY A 12 0.55 -11.11 14.56
C GLY A 12 0.06 -10.07 15.58
N GLN A 13 0.93 -9.69 16.51
CA GLN A 13 0.64 -8.70 17.55
C GLN A 13 1.78 -7.69 17.66
N GLY A 14 1.44 -6.46 18.02
CA GLY A 14 2.37 -5.34 18.13
C GLY A 14 1.87 -4.09 17.40
N GLU A 15 2.75 -3.11 17.25
CA GLU A 15 2.43 -1.84 16.60
C GLU A 15 3.53 -1.41 15.63
N CYS A 16 3.10 -0.87 14.49
CA CYS A 16 3.93 -0.19 13.50
C CYS A 16 3.31 1.19 13.28
N HIS A 17 3.99 2.25 13.72
CA HIS A 17 3.46 3.60 13.66
C HIS A 17 4.50 4.63 13.22
N SER A 18 4.04 5.76 12.68
CA SER A 18 4.86 6.94 12.39
C SER A 18 6.01 6.66 11.40
N VAL A 19 5.73 5.82 10.40
CA VAL A 19 6.67 5.49 9.32
C VAL A 19 6.44 6.42 8.13
N SER A 20 7.53 6.86 7.50
CA SER A 20 7.47 7.72 6.31
C SER A 20 8.30 7.16 5.16
N PHE A 21 7.70 7.10 3.97
CA PHE A 21 8.38 6.86 2.70
C PHE A 21 8.27 8.12 1.85
N LYS A 22 9.41 8.76 1.54
CA LYS A 22 9.41 10.06 0.87
C LYS A 22 10.45 10.15 -0.24
N HIS A 23 10.14 10.93 -1.27
CA HIS A 23 11.08 11.37 -2.31
C HIS A 23 11.79 10.22 -3.06
N SER A 24 11.03 9.20 -3.47
CA SER A 24 11.57 8.03 -4.15
C SER A 24 11.06 7.91 -5.58
N ASN A 25 11.95 7.51 -6.49
CA ASN A 25 11.61 7.14 -7.86
C ASN A 25 11.81 5.63 -8.07
N PHE A 26 10.78 4.92 -8.49
CA PHE A 26 10.82 3.48 -8.75
C PHE A 26 10.98 3.18 -10.24
N THR A 27 11.73 2.14 -10.59
CA THR A 27 11.92 1.73 -11.98
C THR A 27 11.52 0.28 -12.17
N ASN A 28 10.46 0.04 -12.95
CA ASN A 28 9.96 -1.28 -13.33
C ASN A 28 9.76 -2.24 -12.14
N VAL A 29 9.21 -1.73 -11.03
CA VAL A 29 8.90 -2.53 -9.82
C VAL A 29 7.53 -3.18 -9.94
N MET A 30 7.29 -4.32 -9.31
CA MET A 30 6.00 -5.03 -9.40
C MET A 30 4.91 -4.35 -8.57
N ASN A 31 5.22 -3.99 -7.31
CA ASN A 31 4.30 -3.28 -6.44
C ASN A 31 5.05 -2.08 -5.85
N PRO A 32 4.89 -0.86 -6.43
CA PRO A 32 5.48 0.35 -5.88
C PRO A 32 5.12 0.57 -4.40
N LEU A 33 3.84 0.46 -4.04
CA LEU A 33 3.35 0.61 -2.67
C LEU A 33 2.58 -0.64 -2.22
N LEU A 34 3.01 -1.26 -1.12
CA LEU A 34 2.40 -2.47 -0.59
C LEU A 34 2.28 -2.43 0.94
N ILE A 35 1.06 -2.64 1.45
CA ILE A 35 0.82 -3.10 2.82
C ILE A 35 0.22 -4.51 2.71
N ASP A 36 0.84 -5.48 3.38
CA ASP A 36 0.39 -6.86 3.43
C ASP A 36 0.35 -7.36 4.88
N GLN A 37 -0.84 -7.36 5.48
CA GLN A 37 -1.05 -7.91 6.83
C GLN A 37 -1.40 -9.41 6.84
N HIS A 38 -1.42 -10.05 5.68
CA HIS A 38 -1.76 -11.47 5.52
C HIS A 38 -0.52 -12.28 5.19
N TYR A 39 0.66 -11.77 5.56
CA TYR A 39 1.92 -12.42 5.23
C TYR A 39 1.98 -13.78 5.90
N PHE A 40 2.06 -14.82 5.07
CA PHE A 40 2.14 -16.23 5.46
C PHE A 40 1.01 -16.64 6.41
N ALA A 41 -0.22 -16.68 5.89
CA ALA A 41 -1.37 -17.18 6.62
C ALA A 41 -1.32 -18.72 6.75
N GLU A 42 -1.04 -19.21 7.96
CA GLU A 42 -1.10 -20.65 8.28
C GLU A 42 -2.53 -21.11 8.65
N SER A 43 -3.41 -20.17 9.02
CA SER A 43 -4.78 -20.46 9.43
C SER A 43 -5.78 -19.57 8.69
N ALA A 44 -7.04 -20.02 8.61
CA ALA A 44 -8.10 -19.28 7.93
C ALA A 44 -8.69 -18.14 8.79
N LYS A 45 -8.47 -18.16 10.11
CA LYS A 45 -9.12 -17.25 11.05
C LYS A 45 -8.10 -16.30 11.67
N GLU A 46 -8.20 -15.05 11.28
CA GLU A 46 -7.51 -13.95 11.93
C GLU A 46 -8.08 -13.75 13.35
N THR A 47 -7.24 -13.68 14.38
CA THR A 47 -7.63 -13.42 15.78
C THR A 47 -7.03 -12.14 16.34
N SER A 48 -5.88 -11.73 15.81
CA SER A 48 -5.21 -10.47 16.09
C SER A 48 -4.48 -9.96 14.84
N ALA A 49 -4.09 -8.70 14.84
CA ALA A 49 -3.20 -8.15 13.83
C ALA A 49 -2.33 -7.04 14.43
N VAL A 50 -1.15 -6.84 13.85
CA VAL A 50 -0.28 -5.70 14.19
C VAL A 50 -1.03 -4.41 13.86
N LYS A 51 -1.09 -3.47 14.79
CA LYS A 51 -1.70 -2.17 14.55
C LYS A 51 -0.80 -1.34 13.65
N ILE A 52 -1.27 -0.98 12.46
CA ILE A 52 -0.56 -0.08 11.54
C ILE A 52 -1.23 1.28 11.58
N SER A 53 -0.48 2.33 11.93
CA SER A 53 -1.04 3.68 11.98
C SER A 53 -0.07 4.80 11.62
N ASN A 54 -0.59 5.95 11.20
CA ASN A 54 0.21 7.15 10.93
C ASN A 54 1.36 6.89 9.93
N ILE A 55 1.02 6.38 8.74
CA ILE A 55 2.00 6.05 7.69
C ILE A 55 1.92 7.12 6.61
N THR A 56 3.06 7.74 6.29
CA THR A 56 3.13 8.79 5.26
C THR A 56 3.84 8.30 4.01
N TYR A 57 3.20 8.49 2.85
CA TYR A 57 3.75 8.32 1.52
C TYR A 57 3.75 9.68 0.82
N GLU A 58 4.93 10.19 0.46
CA GLU A 58 5.06 11.56 -0.05
C GLU A 58 6.02 11.65 -1.25
N ASN A 59 5.60 12.29 -2.33
CA ASN A 59 6.41 12.53 -3.53
C ASN A 59 7.06 11.23 -4.04
N LEU A 60 6.21 10.23 -4.31
CA LEU A 60 6.63 8.92 -4.78
C LEU A 60 6.23 8.75 -6.25
N HIS A 61 7.23 8.47 -7.08
CA HIS A 61 7.09 8.48 -8.53
C HIS A 61 7.67 7.21 -9.18
N GLY A 62 7.33 6.95 -10.43
CA GLY A 62 8.09 6.02 -11.26
C GLY A 62 7.24 5.01 -12.03
N THR A 63 7.82 3.87 -12.35
CA THR A 63 7.21 2.89 -13.25
C THR A 63 6.98 1.52 -12.61
N THR A 64 5.85 0.90 -12.96
CA THR A 64 5.47 -0.44 -12.51
C THR A 64 5.55 -1.47 -13.63
N ASN A 65 5.87 -2.71 -13.27
CA ASN A 65 5.94 -3.84 -14.18
C ASN A 65 4.52 -4.22 -14.68
N ILE A 66 4.41 -4.60 -15.95
CA ILE A 66 3.12 -4.96 -16.59
C ILE A 66 2.47 -6.23 -16.04
N LEU A 67 3.23 -7.09 -15.36
CA LEU A 67 2.73 -8.33 -14.77
C LEU A 67 1.87 -8.09 -13.52
N THR A 68 1.77 -6.85 -13.04
CA THR A 68 1.03 -6.51 -11.82
C THR A 68 0.18 -5.27 -12.07
N PRO A 69 -1.16 -5.41 -12.23
CA PRO A 69 -2.02 -4.27 -12.56
C PRO A 69 -2.22 -3.31 -11.38
N SER A 70 -1.94 -3.75 -10.15
CA SER A 70 -2.11 -2.92 -8.94
C SER A 70 -0.79 -2.25 -8.54
N ALA A 71 -0.69 -0.93 -8.72
CA ALA A 71 0.50 -0.17 -8.33
C ALA A 71 0.51 0.19 -6.83
N ILE A 72 -0.69 0.32 -6.26
CA ILE A 72 -0.91 0.59 -4.83
C ILE A 72 -1.79 -0.54 -4.30
N ASN A 73 -1.26 -1.32 -3.34
CA ASN A 73 -1.98 -2.42 -2.73
C ASN A 73 -1.95 -2.30 -1.21
N LEU A 74 -3.11 -2.02 -0.60
CA LEU A 74 -3.27 -1.82 0.84
C LEU A 74 -4.12 -2.96 1.42
N GLY A 75 -3.50 -4.11 1.66
CA GLY A 75 -4.14 -5.29 2.25
C GLY A 75 -4.03 -5.29 3.78
N CYS A 76 -4.93 -4.56 4.46
CA CYS A 76 -4.97 -4.57 5.93
C CYS A 76 -5.82 -5.73 6.48
N SER A 77 -5.66 -5.98 7.77
CA SER A 77 -6.45 -6.92 8.55
C SER A 77 -7.93 -6.57 8.48
N ARG A 78 -8.82 -7.57 8.46
CA ARG A 78 -10.28 -7.30 8.52
C ARG A 78 -10.73 -6.96 9.94
N LEU A 79 -9.98 -7.39 10.95
CA LEU A 79 -10.25 -7.09 12.36
C LEU A 79 -9.69 -5.73 12.79
N VAL A 80 -8.47 -5.40 12.35
CA VAL A 80 -7.77 -4.17 12.75
C VAL A 80 -7.43 -3.34 11.52
N SER A 81 -8.15 -2.24 11.30
CA SER A 81 -7.89 -1.39 10.14
C SER A 81 -6.53 -0.70 10.22
N CYS A 82 -5.84 -0.55 9.09
CA CYS A 82 -4.75 0.44 9.01
C CYS A 82 -5.37 1.84 9.05
N THR A 83 -4.84 2.74 9.88
CA THR A 83 -5.42 4.08 10.11
C THR A 83 -4.40 5.19 9.95
N GLY A 84 -4.85 6.40 9.60
CA GLY A 84 -3.91 7.52 9.39
C GLY A 84 -2.91 7.21 8.28
N LEU A 85 -3.37 6.62 7.17
CA LEU A 85 -2.56 6.48 5.97
C LEU A 85 -2.63 7.79 5.18
N TYR A 86 -1.49 8.40 4.90
CA TYR A 86 -1.38 9.71 4.29
C TYR A 86 -0.63 9.60 2.98
N PHE A 87 -1.27 10.00 1.88
CA PHE A 87 -0.69 9.96 0.54
C PHE A 87 -0.64 11.36 -0.05
N ASN A 88 0.54 11.86 -0.38
CA ASN A 88 0.72 13.16 -1.02
C ASN A 88 1.59 13.00 -2.28
N ASN A 89 1.10 13.45 -3.43
CA ASN A 89 1.84 13.43 -4.69
C ASN A 89 2.42 12.05 -5.05
N ILE A 90 1.53 11.12 -5.40
CA ILE A 90 1.87 9.76 -5.82
C ILE A 90 1.61 9.63 -7.32
N PHE A 91 2.62 9.19 -8.09
CA PHE A 91 2.49 9.08 -9.55
C PHE A 91 3.22 7.87 -10.11
N PHE A 92 2.49 6.82 -10.45
CA PHE A 92 3.01 5.62 -11.09
C PHE A 92 2.41 5.40 -12.48
N THR A 93 3.27 5.03 -13.43
CA THR A 93 2.89 4.67 -14.80
C THR A 93 3.36 3.27 -15.15
N PRO A 94 2.74 2.56 -16.11
CA PRO A 94 3.26 1.27 -16.54
C PRO A 94 4.62 1.45 -17.23
N ALA A 95 5.56 0.52 -17.00
CA ALA A 95 6.89 0.54 -17.60
C ALA A 95 6.88 0.20 -19.10
N ARG A 96 5.81 -0.48 -19.57
CA ARG A 96 5.57 -0.81 -20.98
C ARG A 96 4.07 -0.67 -21.28
N ASN A 97 3.73 -0.40 -22.54
CA ASN A 97 2.41 0.04 -23.02
C ASN A 97 1.17 -0.66 -22.41
N SER A 98 0.08 0.13 -22.37
CA SER A 98 -1.35 -0.27 -22.45
C SER A 98 -2.02 -1.00 -21.28
N VAL A 99 -1.41 -1.06 -20.09
CA VAL A 99 -2.12 -1.51 -18.88
C VAL A 99 -2.55 -0.31 -18.04
N LYS A 100 -3.86 -0.18 -17.81
CA LYS A 100 -4.39 0.77 -16.83
C LYS A 100 -4.08 0.25 -15.43
N LEU A 101 -3.25 0.99 -14.71
CA LEU A 101 -2.91 0.69 -13.33
C LEU A 101 -4.10 0.97 -12.41
N LYS A 102 -4.16 0.22 -11.32
CA LYS A 102 -5.21 0.32 -10.32
C LYS A 102 -4.62 0.41 -8.91
N SER A 103 -5.47 0.82 -7.99
CA SER A 103 -5.23 0.76 -6.55
C SER A 103 -6.21 -0.20 -5.91
N THR A 104 -5.76 -0.97 -4.92
CA THR A 104 -6.61 -1.89 -4.15
C THR A 104 -6.47 -1.61 -2.65
N CYS A 105 -7.58 -1.69 -1.94
CA CYS A 105 -7.64 -1.43 -0.50
C CYS A 105 -8.53 -2.47 0.18
N ILE A 106 -8.09 -2.95 1.34
CA ILE A 106 -8.87 -3.76 2.27
C ILE A 106 -8.66 -3.14 3.64
N ASN A 107 -9.75 -2.66 4.26
CA ASN A 107 -9.76 -2.07 5.60
C ASN A 107 -8.66 -1.02 5.87
N ALA A 108 -8.40 -0.18 4.86
CA ALA A 108 -7.40 0.88 4.92
C ALA A 108 -8.10 2.25 5.02
N LYS A 109 -7.66 3.07 5.98
CA LYS A 109 -8.26 4.37 6.27
C LYS A 109 -7.22 5.48 6.24
N GLY A 110 -7.55 6.58 5.57
CA GLY A 110 -6.56 7.61 5.30
C GLY A 110 -7.07 8.81 4.52
N LYS A 111 -6.12 9.63 4.09
CA LYS A 111 -6.34 10.86 3.33
C LYS A 111 -5.33 10.98 2.21
N THR A 112 -5.77 11.62 1.13
CA THR A 112 -4.96 11.90 -0.05
C THR A 112 -4.87 13.40 -0.28
N TRP A 113 -3.73 13.86 -0.80
CA TRP A 113 -3.49 15.25 -1.21
C TRP A 113 -2.69 15.28 -2.51
N GLY A 114 -2.85 16.37 -3.26
CA GLY A 114 -2.13 16.57 -4.52
C GLY A 114 -2.49 15.52 -5.57
N ARG A 115 -1.53 15.22 -6.46
CA ARG A 115 -1.74 14.26 -7.55
C ARG A 115 -1.67 12.83 -7.03
N ILE A 116 -2.65 12.00 -7.37
CA ILE A 116 -2.64 10.55 -7.07
C ILE A 116 -2.95 9.77 -8.34
N GLU A 117 -1.94 9.09 -8.89
CA GLU A 117 -2.07 8.20 -10.04
C GLU A 117 -1.33 6.88 -9.75
N PRO A 118 -1.98 5.71 -9.89
CA PRO A 118 -3.41 5.54 -10.18
C PRO A 118 -4.32 6.08 -9.07
N PRO A 119 -5.58 6.44 -9.36
CA PRO A 119 -6.52 6.93 -8.34
C PRO A 119 -6.66 5.95 -7.16
N LEU A 120 -6.72 6.49 -5.95
CA LEU A 120 -6.84 5.73 -4.70
C LEU A 120 -8.24 5.89 -4.09
N SER A 121 -9.28 5.60 -4.87
CA SER A 121 -10.68 5.81 -4.48
C SER A 121 -11.21 4.80 -3.45
N CYS A 122 -10.52 3.69 -3.23
CA CYS A 122 -10.89 2.67 -2.26
C CYS A 122 -10.44 2.98 -0.82
N LEU A 123 -9.67 4.04 -0.62
CA LEU A 123 -9.21 4.44 0.70
C LEU A 123 -10.37 5.12 1.44
N ASN A 124 -10.77 4.53 2.56
CA ASN A 124 -11.85 5.09 3.36
C ASN A 124 -11.34 6.29 4.16
N HIS A 125 -12.20 7.29 4.36
CA HIS A 125 -11.91 8.46 5.19
C HIS A 125 -12.31 8.23 6.66
#